data_AF-A0A3N4M7Z0-F1
#
_entry.id   AF-A0A3N4M7Z0-F1
#
_cell.length_a   1.000
_cell.length_b   1.000
_cell.length_c   1.000
_cell.angle_alpha   90.00
_cell.angle_beta   90.00
_cell.angle_gamma   90.00
#
_symmetry.space_group_name_H-M   'P 1'
#
loop_
_entity.id
_entity.type
_entity.pdbx_description
1 polymer ?
#
loop_
_entity_poly.entity_id
_entity_poly.type
_entity_poly.pdbx_seq_one_letter_code
_entity_poly.pdbx_strand_id
1 'polypeptide(L)'
;MIRKSAILGCILVFAVLPVVAQFSVEVKKMPLPEKEGRYYLDVRVTKNGKMLDSIYRQYYSYDEMYQQGDSLGLIIAGKLVKFLSDTSLCGKPVKAYGNDDYPGCYNVKPHSERFTIGMEAMFIINRVVYSPLTFRLGCYPVLFDEVTGKELNDNHRQIQSVAERYKQWYKEFKSRKKAPDYEMLKKGQIKWWGTGRIAPAPL
;
A
#
# COMPACT_ATOMS: atom_id res chain seq x y z
N MET A 1 71.29 11.44 -31.74
CA MET A 1 70.81 11.25 -30.37
C MET A 1 69.42 11.84 -30.24
N ILE A 2 68.36 11.03 -30.28
CA ILE A 2 66.96 11.48 -30.21
C ILE A 2 66.43 11.13 -28.81
N ARG A 3 66.13 12.15 -28.00
CA ARG A 3 65.52 11.99 -26.68
C ARG A 3 64.02 11.69 -26.85
N LYS A 4 63.58 10.52 -26.40
CA LYS A 4 62.15 10.18 -26.30
C LYS A 4 61.63 10.70 -24.96
N SER A 5 60.74 11.68 -25.00
CA SER A 5 59.98 12.14 -23.83
C SER A 5 58.78 11.22 -23.63
N ALA A 6 58.70 10.54 -22.49
CA ALA A 6 57.54 9.76 -22.09
C ALA A 6 56.56 10.69 -21.34
N ILE A 7 55.36 10.89 -21.90
CA ILE A 7 54.27 11.61 -21.26
C ILE A 7 53.50 10.59 -20.41
N LEU A 8 53.60 10.75 -19.09
CA LEU A 8 52.87 9.94 -18.12
C LEU A 8 51.44 10.49 -18.00
N GLY A 9 50.49 9.86 -18.70
CA GLY A 9 49.08 10.19 -18.58
C GLY A 9 48.50 9.67 -17.26
N CYS A 10 48.19 10.56 -16.32
CA CYS A 10 47.38 10.23 -15.14
C CYS A 10 45.94 9.98 -15.56
N ILE A 11 45.53 8.71 -15.58
CA ILE A 11 44.13 8.32 -15.70
C ILE A 11 43.46 8.60 -14.34
N LEU A 12 42.69 9.70 -14.27
CA LEU A 12 41.77 9.95 -13.17
C LEU A 12 40.61 8.95 -13.26
N VAL A 13 40.74 7.84 -12.53
CA VAL A 13 39.64 6.90 -12.31
C VAL A 13 38.70 7.54 -11.29
N PHE A 14 37.68 8.25 -11.77
CA PHE A 14 36.53 8.61 -10.95
C PHE A 14 35.80 7.32 -10.59
N ALA A 15 36.05 6.80 -9.39
CA ALA A 15 35.24 5.76 -8.80
C ALA A 15 33.81 6.31 -8.65
N VAL A 16 32.92 5.88 -9.54
CA VAL A 16 31.48 6.13 -9.44
C VAL A 16 31.02 5.38 -8.19
N LEU A 17 30.96 6.07 -7.06
CA LEU A 17 30.39 5.50 -5.84
C LEU A 17 28.96 5.06 -6.19
N PRO A 18 28.60 3.78 -5.94
CA PRO A 18 27.26 3.31 -6.23
C PRO A 18 26.30 4.17 -5.42
N VAL A 19 25.34 4.78 -6.12
CA VAL A 19 24.23 5.51 -5.51
C VAL A 19 23.57 4.56 -4.51
N VAL A 20 23.88 4.75 -3.23
CA VAL A 20 23.26 4.01 -2.13
C VAL A 20 21.76 4.20 -2.30
N ALA A 21 21.01 3.08 -2.33
CA ALA A 21 19.57 3.14 -2.47
C ALA A 21 19.01 4.15 -1.47
N GLN A 22 18.39 5.22 -1.98
CA GLN A 22 17.93 6.37 -1.19
C GLN A 22 16.97 5.98 -0.04
N PHE A 23 16.35 4.81 -0.16
CA PHE A 23 15.38 4.28 0.79
C PHE A 23 15.74 2.85 1.21
N SER A 24 15.61 2.58 2.51
CA SER A 24 15.48 1.23 3.06
C SER A 24 14.01 0.99 3.42
N VAL A 25 13.43 -0.11 2.95
CA VAL A 25 12.02 -0.44 3.17
C VAL A 25 11.88 -1.85 3.73
N GLU A 26 11.24 -1.94 4.90
CA GLU A 26 10.90 -3.18 5.57
C GLU A 26 9.38 -3.26 5.78
N VAL A 27 8.81 -4.45 5.52
CA VAL A 27 7.42 -4.77 5.83
C VAL A 27 7.41 -6.08 6.59
N LYS A 28 6.91 -6.06 7.82
CA LYS A 28 6.85 -7.22 8.72
C LYS A 28 5.42 -7.46 9.19
N LYS A 29 5.03 -8.73 9.23
CA LYS A 29 3.84 -9.16 9.97
C LYS A 29 4.22 -9.29 11.44
N MET A 30 3.56 -8.52 12.29
CA MET A 30 3.81 -8.47 13.73
C MET A 30 2.59 -9.01 14.47
N PRO A 31 2.75 -9.82 15.54
CA PRO A 31 1.64 -10.17 16.42
C PRO A 31 1.14 -8.91 17.14
N LEU A 32 -0.16 -8.85 17.43
CA LEU A 32 -0.73 -7.81 18.28
C LEU A 32 -0.81 -8.33 19.72
N PRO A 33 0.03 -7.85 20.66
CA PRO A 33 0.17 -8.47 21.99
C PRO A 33 -1.14 -8.57 22.78
N GLU A 34 -2.04 -7.62 22.61
CA GLU A 34 -3.31 -7.55 23.34
C GLU A 34 -4.41 -8.46 22.75
N LYS A 35 -4.18 -9.10 21.61
CA LYS A 35 -5.18 -9.95 20.94
C LYS A 35 -4.52 -11.19 20.35
N GLU A 36 -4.60 -12.31 21.07
CA GLU A 36 -4.06 -13.59 20.63
C GLU A 36 -4.58 -13.97 19.23
N GLY A 37 -3.67 -14.50 18.39
CA GLY A 37 -3.97 -14.88 17.01
C GLY A 37 -4.25 -13.70 16.06
N ARG A 38 -4.06 -12.45 16.49
CA ARG A 38 -4.19 -11.25 15.64
C ARG A 38 -2.84 -10.66 15.27
N TYR A 39 -2.77 -10.11 14.08
CA TYR A 39 -1.54 -9.55 13.51
C TYR A 39 -1.76 -8.15 12.93
N TYR A 40 -0.69 -7.47 12.56
CA TYR A 40 -0.72 -6.29 11.72
C TYR A 40 0.53 -6.21 10.84
N LEU A 41 0.48 -5.38 9.79
CA LEU A 41 1.63 -5.10 8.95
C LEU A 41 2.35 -3.82 9.41
N ASP A 42 3.59 -3.96 9.88
CA ASP A 42 4.48 -2.84 10.18
C ASP A 42 5.30 -2.48 8.95
N VAL A 43 5.09 -1.26 8.42
CA VAL A 43 5.80 -0.71 7.27
C VAL A 43 6.79 0.32 7.77
N ARG A 44 8.08 0.01 7.67
CA ARG A 44 9.19 0.88 8.07
C ARG A 44 9.93 1.37 6.83
N VAL A 45 10.06 2.68 6.71
CA VAL A 45 10.85 3.32 5.66
C VAL A 45 11.90 4.21 6.30
N THR A 46 13.15 4.06 5.87
CA THR A 46 14.27 4.93 6.28
C THR A 46 14.83 5.61 5.04
N LYS A 47 14.93 6.94 5.08
CA LYS A 47 15.54 7.78 4.05
C LYS A 47 16.75 8.48 4.65
N ASN A 48 17.94 8.27 4.09
CA ASN A 48 19.19 8.89 4.54
C ASN A 48 19.43 8.73 6.07
N GLY A 49 19.17 7.54 6.61
CA GLY A 49 19.33 7.24 8.04
C GLY A 49 18.19 7.73 8.95
N LYS A 50 17.25 8.54 8.44
CA LYS A 50 16.08 8.99 9.18
C LYS A 50 14.86 8.13 8.84
N MET A 51 14.18 7.59 9.85
CA MET A 51 12.90 6.92 9.65
C MET A 51 11.88 7.96 9.16
N LEU A 52 11.18 7.66 8.06
CA LEU A 52 9.96 8.36 7.70
C LEU A 52 8.92 7.87 8.71
N ASP A 53 8.78 8.66 9.77
CA ASP A 53 7.88 8.31 10.85
C ASP A 53 6.46 8.63 10.42
N SER A 54 5.57 7.74 10.80
CA SER A 54 4.16 8.03 10.78
C SER A 54 3.74 7.84 12.22
N ILE A 55 3.78 8.94 12.96
CA ILE A 55 3.14 9.12 14.27
C ILE A 55 1.67 8.63 14.25
N TYR A 56 1.13 8.40 13.04
CA TYR A 56 -0.21 7.95 12.71
C TYR A 56 -0.25 6.60 11.97
N ARG A 57 0.75 5.70 12.12
CA ARG A 57 0.71 4.34 11.51
C ARG A 57 -0.51 3.54 11.98
N GLN A 58 -0.97 3.83 13.20
CA GLN A 58 -2.21 3.28 13.73
C GLN A 58 -3.47 3.72 12.95
N TYR A 59 -3.39 4.80 12.17
CA TYR A 59 -4.44 5.37 11.34
C TYR A 59 -4.23 5.15 9.83
N TYR A 60 -3.23 4.35 9.43
CA TYR A 60 -2.86 4.18 8.01
C TYR A 60 -2.58 5.51 7.28
N SER A 61 -2.07 6.52 7.99
CA SER A 61 -1.53 7.73 7.34
C SER A 61 -0.11 7.42 6.85
N TYR A 62 0.07 7.56 5.54
CA TYR A 62 1.34 7.33 4.84
C TYR A 62 1.72 8.52 3.97
N ASP A 63 1.30 9.73 4.36
CA ASP A 63 1.45 10.93 3.53
C ASP A 63 2.92 11.28 3.26
N GLU A 64 3.80 11.13 4.26
CA GLU A 64 5.24 11.30 4.07
C GLU A 64 5.82 10.32 3.04
N MET A 65 5.30 9.08 2.99
CA MET A 65 5.74 8.06 2.03
C MET A 65 5.19 8.36 0.64
N TYR A 66 3.93 8.76 0.54
CA TYR A 66 3.28 9.17 -0.71
C TYR A 66 4.04 10.35 -1.36
N GLN A 67 4.43 11.36 -0.56
CA GLN A 67 5.17 12.53 -1.04
C GLN A 67 6.55 12.20 -1.65
N GLN A 68 7.10 11.00 -1.40
CA GLN A 68 8.36 10.57 -2.05
C GLN A 68 8.16 10.08 -3.49
N GLY A 69 6.91 9.95 -3.94
CA GLY A 69 6.55 9.57 -5.31
C GLY A 69 6.64 8.09 -5.62
N ASP A 70 6.40 7.78 -6.90
CA ASP A 70 6.18 6.42 -7.41
C ASP A 70 7.34 5.46 -7.17
N SER A 71 8.59 5.96 -7.13
CA SER A 71 9.76 5.11 -6.86
C SER A 71 9.69 4.45 -5.49
N LEU A 72 9.32 5.20 -4.44
CA LEU A 72 9.14 4.62 -3.10
C LEU A 72 7.87 3.77 -3.04
N GLY A 73 6.77 4.27 -3.61
CA GLY A 73 5.50 3.53 -3.66
C GLY A 73 5.64 2.15 -4.30
N LEU A 74 6.42 2.04 -5.37
CA LEU A 74 6.71 0.76 -6.04
C LEU A 74 7.50 -0.21 -5.15
N ILE A 75 8.47 0.28 -4.37
CA ILE A 75 9.25 -0.56 -3.44
C ILE A 75 8.35 -1.09 -2.33
N ILE A 76 7.54 -0.22 -1.72
CA ILE A 76 6.61 -0.59 -0.64
C ILE A 76 5.57 -1.59 -1.15
N ALA A 77 4.91 -1.29 -2.27
CA ALA A 77 3.94 -2.19 -2.90
C ALA A 77 4.55 -3.56 -3.18
N GLY A 78 5.79 -3.62 -3.68
CA GLY A 78 6.51 -4.87 -3.94
C GLY A 78 6.78 -5.73 -2.70
N LYS A 79 6.86 -5.13 -1.51
CA LYS A 79 6.93 -5.87 -0.25
C LYS A 79 5.54 -6.33 0.20
N LEU A 80 4.53 -5.47 0.08
CA LEU A 80 3.14 -5.75 0.49
C LEU A 80 2.47 -6.85 -0.34
N VAL A 81 2.76 -6.95 -1.64
CA VAL A 81 2.14 -7.98 -2.51
C VAL A 81 2.39 -9.42 -2.04
N LYS A 82 3.42 -9.64 -1.22
CA LYS A 82 3.74 -10.95 -0.62
C LYS A 82 2.71 -11.42 0.40
N PHE A 83 1.95 -10.49 0.98
CA PHE A 83 0.97 -10.77 2.02
C PHE A 83 -0.47 -10.92 1.49
N LEU A 84 -0.70 -10.74 0.18
CA LEU A 84 -2.04 -10.68 -0.41
C LEU A 84 -2.88 -11.95 -0.23
N SER A 85 -2.24 -13.10 -0.01
CA SER A 85 -2.90 -14.38 0.24
C SER A 85 -2.91 -14.78 1.72
N ASP A 86 -2.45 -13.91 2.63
CA ASP A 86 -2.47 -14.18 4.07
C ASP A 86 -3.87 -13.99 4.64
N THR A 87 -4.49 -15.09 5.06
CA THR A 87 -5.85 -15.12 5.63
C THR A 87 -5.88 -14.89 7.14
N SER A 88 -4.74 -14.74 7.79
CA SER A 88 -4.67 -14.47 9.23
C SER A 88 -5.40 -13.18 9.56
N LEU A 89 -6.02 -13.12 10.74
CA LEU A 89 -6.83 -11.99 11.13
C LEU A 89 -5.95 -10.77 11.47
N CYS A 90 -6.29 -9.63 10.90
CA CYS A 90 -5.76 -8.34 11.33
C CYS A 90 -6.35 -7.97 12.71
N GLY A 91 -5.53 -7.37 13.55
CA GLY A 91 -5.90 -6.90 14.90
C GLY A 91 -6.38 -5.45 14.95
N LYS A 92 -6.15 -4.69 13.88
CA LYS A 92 -6.62 -3.31 13.74
C LYS A 92 -8.16 -3.28 13.59
N PRO A 93 -8.83 -2.23 14.11
CA PRO A 93 -10.29 -2.16 14.07
C PRO A 93 -10.80 -1.86 12.66
N VAL A 94 -12.00 -2.34 12.34
CA VAL A 94 -12.77 -1.83 11.21
C VAL A 94 -13.37 -0.49 11.60
N LYS A 95 -12.82 0.58 11.03
CA LYS A 95 -13.32 1.96 11.17
C LYS A 95 -13.03 2.73 9.90
N ALA A 96 -13.58 3.94 9.80
CA ALA A 96 -13.17 4.87 8.76
C ALA A 96 -11.73 5.30 9.06
N TYR A 97 -10.86 5.10 8.07
CA TYR A 97 -9.52 5.68 8.06
C TYR A 97 -9.54 6.82 7.06
N GLY A 98 -10.29 7.89 7.30
CA GLY A 98 -10.33 9.05 6.39
C GLY A 98 -9.00 9.82 6.40
N ASN A 99 -8.80 10.66 5.39
CA ASN A 99 -7.95 11.84 5.57
C ASN A 99 -8.91 12.98 5.95
N ASP A 100 -8.72 13.60 7.10
CA ASP A 100 -9.65 14.61 7.65
C ASP A 100 -9.83 15.80 6.69
N ASP A 101 -8.81 16.04 5.84
CA ASP A 101 -8.81 17.09 4.82
C ASP A 101 -9.75 16.82 3.62
N TYR A 102 -10.26 15.58 3.47
CA TYR A 102 -11.12 15.20 2.35
C TYR A 102 -12.37 14.44 2.84
N PRO A 103 -13.43 15.17 3.27
CA PRO A 103 -14.69 14.58 3.66
C PRO A 103 -15.40 13.97 2.44
N GLY A 104 -15.11 12.69 2.18
CA GLY A 104 -15.75 11.89 1.12
C GLY A 104 -16.19 10.50 1.59
N CYS A 105 -15.90 10.14 2.83
CA CYS A 105 -16.27 8.87 3.42
C CYS A 105 -17.70 8.95 3.96
N TYR A 106 -18.63 8.24 3.32
CA TYR A 106 -20.07 8.30 3.61
C TYR A 106 -20.48 7.82 5.02
N ASN A 107 -21.69 8.23 5.40
CA ASN A 107 -22.32 8.13 6.73
C ASN A 107 -22.73 6.71 7.20
N VAL A 108 -22.66 5.68 6.34
CA VAL A 108 -23.10 4.32 6.69
C VAL A 108 -21.88 3.49 7.08
N LYS A 109 -21.86 3.07 8.35
CA LYS A 109 -20.83 2.20 8.91
C LYS A 109 -21.07 0.75 8.44
N PRO A 110 -20.04 0.02 7.98
CA PRO A 110 -20.16 -1.40 7.71
C PRO A 110 -20.37 -2.20 9.01
N HIS A 111 -20.94 -3.39 8.89
CA HIS A 111 -21.16 -4.34 9.98
C HIS A 111 -19.92 -5.18 10.32
N SER A 112 -19.04 -5.44 9.35
CA SER A 112 -17.83 -6.23 9.57
C SER A 112 -16.96 -5.64 10.66
N GLU A 113 -16.53 -6.48 11.61
CA GLU A 113 -15.68 -6.07 12.72
C GLU A 113 -14.22 -6.49 12.55
N ARG A 114 -13.93 -7.32 11.54
CA ARG A 114 -12.62 -7.90 11.28
C ARG A 114 -12.30 -7.96 9.79
N PHE A 115 -11.02 -8.10 9.48
CA PHE A 115 -10.49 -8.30 8.13
C PHE A 115 -9.15 -9.05 8.22
N THR A 116 -8.63 -9.51 7.09
CA THR A 116 -7.40 -10.31 7.03
C THR A 116 -6.15 -9.46 6.79
N ILE A 117 -4.97 -10.04 7.01
CA ILE A 117 -3.67 -9.43 6.65
C ILE A 117 -3.55 -9.18 5.14
N GLY A 118 -4.11 -10.05 4.29
CA GLY A 118 -4.18 -9.80 2.86
C GLY A 118 -4.99 -8.54 2.53
N MET A 119 -6.10 -8.32 3.23
CA MET A 119 -6.89 -7.09 3.10
C MET A 119 -6.14 -5.87 3.63
N GLU A 120 -5.43 -5.98 4.76
CA GLU A 120 -4.56 -4.92 5.27
C GLU A 120 -3.50 -4.52 4.23
N ALA A 121 -2.84 -5.50 3.60
CA ALA A 121 -1.83 -5.23 2.57
C ALA A 121 -2.41 -4.44 1.39
N MET A 122 -3.57 -4.84 0.86
CA MET A 122 -4.25 -4.12 -0.20
C MET A 122 -4.65 -2.70 0.23
N PHE A 123 -5.14 -2.55 1.47
CA PHE A 123 -5.54 -1.27 2.01
C PHE A 123 -4.35 -0.32 2.18
N ILE A 124 -3.20 -0.81 2.67
CA ILE A 124 -1.97 -0.03 2.76
C ILE A 124 -1.49 0.40 1.37
N ILE A 125 -1.56 -0.49 0.36
CA ILE A 125 -1.20 -0.13 -1.03
C ILE A 125 -2.01 1.07 -1.51
N ASN A 126 -3.33 1.08 -1.28
CA ASN A 126 -4.18 2.20 -1.66
C ASN A 126 -3.68 3.51 -1.05
N ARG A 127 -3.29 3.46 0.24
CA ARG A 127 -2.90 4.61 1.03
C ARG A 127 -1.54 5.16 0.67
N VAL A 128 -0.55 4.27 0.48
CA VAL A 128 0.82 4.67 0.15
C VAL A 128 0.91 5.25 -1.27
N VAL A 129 0.11 4.74 -2.21
CA VAL A 129 0.24 5.11 -3.64
C VAL A 129 -0.73 6.19 -4.07
N TYR A 130 -1.91 6.27 -3.43
CA TYR A 130 -2.98 7.17 -3.89
C TYR A 130 -3.47 8.13 -2.81
N SER A 131 -2.73 8.37 -1.72
CA SER A 131 -3.05 9.52 -0.84
C SER A 131 -2.99 10.82 -1.66
N PRO A 132 -3.82 11.86 -1.41
CA PRO A 132 -4.99 11.88 -0.54
C PRO A 132 -6.26 11.28 -1.19
N LEU A 133 -6.22 10.85 -2.45
CA LEU A 133 -7.35 10.33 -3.23
C LEU A 133 -7.91 8.98 -2.77
N THR A 134 -7.48 8.47 -1.61
CA THR A 134 -7.89 7.18 -1.05
C THR A 134 -9.39 7.07 -0.78
N PHE A 135 -10.10 8.18 -0.54
CA PHE A 135 -11.56 8.19 -0.43
C PHE A 135 -12.26 7.70 -1.70
N ARG A 136 -11.61 7.81 -2.88
CA ARG A 136 -12.12 7.26 -4.15
C ARG A 136 -11.99 5.74 -4.23
N LEU A 137 -11.06 5.18 -3.46
CA LEU A 137 -10.75 3.76 -3.39
C LEU A 137 -11.45 3.04 -2.25
N GLY A 138 -11.80 3.73 -1.16
CA GLY A 138 -12.52 3.18 -0.02
C GLY A 138 -11.95 3.66 1.31
N CYS A 139 -12.85 3.85 2.29
CA CYS A 139 -12.50 4.44 3.58
C CYS A 139 -12.38 3.43 4.71
N TYR A 140 -12.98 2.26 4.53
CA TYR A 140 -12.95 1.17 5.50
C TYR A 140 -12.20 -0.02 4.89
N PRO A 141 -11.51 -0.82 5.71
CA PRO A 141 -10.91 -2.08 5.26
C PRO A 141 -12.00 -3.17 5.14
N VAL A 142 -13.05 -2.87 4.38
CA VAL A 142 -14.21 -3.74 4.14
C VAL A 142 -14.42 -3.84 2.64
N LEU A 143 -14.57 -5.06 2.14
CA LEU A 143 -14.98 -5.31 0.77
C LEU A 143 -16.45 -5.65 0.74
N PHE A 144 -17.16 -5.20 -0.29
CA PHE A 144 -18.56 -5.55 -0.50
C PHE A 144 -18.82 -5.83 -1.98
N ASP A 145 -19.86 -6.61 -2.21
CA ASP A 145 -20.42 -6.86 -3.53
C ASP A 145 -21.37 -5.72 -3.90
N GLU A 146 -21.07 -4.95 -4.95
CA GLU A 146 -21.83 -3.77 -5.33
C GLU A 146 -23.26 -4.08 -5.81
N VAL A 147 -23.53 -5.29 -6.28
CA VAL A 147 -24.86 -5.70 -6.77
C VAL A 147 -25.74 -6.12 -5.61
N THR A 148 -25.20 -6.90 -4.66
CA THR A 148 -25.99 -7.45 -3.54
C THR A 148 -25.91 -6.61 -2.27
N GLY A 149 -24.96 -5.68 -2.18
CA GLY A 149 -24.65 -4.92 -0.96
C GLY A 149 -23.95 -5.74 0.13
N LYS A 150 -23.72 -7.04 -0.08
CA LYS A 150 -23.21 -7.94 0.95
C LYS A 150 -21.73 -7.70 1.22
N GLU A 151 -21.36 -7.61 2.49
CA GLU A 151 -19.96 -7.55 2.93
C GLU A 151 -19.25 -8.90 2.77
N LEU A 152 -17.96 -8.83 2.45
CA LEU A 152 -17.19 -9.97 1.95
C LEU A 152 -15.96 -10.30 2.80
N ASN A 153 -15.81 -9.68 3.97
CA ASN A 153 -14.62 -9.81 4.81
C ASN A 153 -14.33 -11.24 5.30
N ASP A 154 -15.36 -12.10 5.34
CA ASP A 154 -15.22 -13.53 5.64
C ASP A 154 -15.25 -14.44 4.38
N ASN A 155 -15.37 -13.87 3.18
CA ASN A 155 -15.41 -14.61 1.92
C ASN A 155 -14.02 -14.68 1.25
N HIS A 156 -13.19 -15.62 1.70
CA HIS A 156 -11.81 -15.79 1.23
C HIS A 156 -11.68 -15.91 -0.30
N ARG A 157 -12.62 -16.58 -0.96
CA ARG A 157 -12.58 -16.76 -2.43
C ARG A 157 -12.73 -15.43 -3.15
N GLN A 158 -13.68 -14.61 -2.71
CA GLN A 158 -13.92 -13.30 -3.31
C GLN A 158 -12.79 -12.31 -2.96
N ILE A 159 -12.27 -12.34 -1.73
CA ILE A 159 -11.08 -11.56 -1.33
C ILE A 159 -9.89 -11.91 -2.22
N GLN A 160 -9.64 -13.20 -2.47
CA GLN A 160 -8.55 -13.64 -3.34
C GLN A 160 -8.71 -13.13 -4.77
N SER A 161 -9.94 -13.01 -5.29
CA SER A 161 -10.16 -12.42 -6.62
C SER A 161 -9.74 -10.94 -6.69
N VAL A 162 -9.93 -10.18 -5.60
CA VAL A 162 -9.44 -8.80 -5.49
C VAL A 162 -7.92 -8.79 -5.34
N ALA A 163 -7.35 -9.69 -4.54
CA ALA A 163 -5.89 -9.83 -4.41
C ALA A 163 -5.19 -10.09 -5.77
N GLU A 164 -5.78 -10.90 -6.66
CA GLU A 164 -5.24 -11.10 -8.01
C GLU A 164 -5.24 -9.81 -8.85
N ARG A 165 -6.25 -8.94 -8.69
CA ARG A 165 -6.28 -7.61 -9.30
C ARG A 165 -5.11 -6.75 -8.82
N TYR A 166 -4.81 -6.77 -7.53
CA TYR A 166 -3.63 -6.07 -6.97
C TYR A 166 -2.32 -6.63 -7.50
N LYS A 167 -2.20 -7.95 -7.70
CA LYS A 167 -1.02 -8.56 -8.33
C LYS A 167 -0.85 -8.10 -9.79
N GLN A 168 -1.94 -8.02 -10.56
CA GLN A 168 -1.91 -7.51 -11.93
C GLN A 168 -1.52 -6.03 -11.97
N TRP A 169 -2.14 -5.22 -11.12
CA TRP A 169 -1.81 -3.81 -10.94
C TRP A 169 -0.32 -3.61 -10.60
N TYR A 170 0.23 -4.41 -9.68
CA TYR A 170 1.65 -4.30 -9.32
C TYR A 170 2.58 -4.67 -10.48
N LYS A 171 2.23 -5.66 -11.31
CA LYS A 171 2.99 -5.99 -12.52
C LYS A 171 3.04 -4.79 -13.48
N GLU A 172 1.92 -4.11 -13.67
CA GLU A 172 1.83 -2.90 -14.49
C GLU A 172 2.65 -1.74 -13.91
N PHE A 173 2.54 -1.48 -12.61
CA PHE A 173 3.34 -0.49 -11.91
C PHE A 173 4.84 -0.75 -12.06
N LYS A 174 5.27 -2.01 -11.85
CA LYS A 174 6.67 -2.42 -11.98
C LYS A 174 7.20 -2.23 -13.41
N SER A 175 6.37 -2.50 -14.41
CA SER A 175 6.73 -2.35 -15.84
C SER A 175 6.88 -0.89 -16.23
N ARG A 176 5.96 -0.02 -15.81
CA ARG A 176 5.93 1.39 -16.22
C ARG A 176 6.76 2.31 -15.35
N LYS A 177 7.17 1.84 -14.15
CA LYS A 177 7.80 2.66 -13.10
C LYS A 177 6.97 3.87 -12.67
N LYS A 178 5.67 3.81 -12.96
CA LYS A 178 4.68 4.86 -12.68
C LYS A 178 3.40 4.19 -12.20
N ALA A 179 2.76 4.73 -11.18
CA ALA A 179 1.54 4.17 -10.62
C ALA A 179 0.45 4.11 -11.72
N PRO A 180 -0.18 2.95 -11.96
CA PRO A 180 -1.36 2.87 -12.81
C PRO A 180 -2.52 3.71 -12.24
N ASP A 181 -3.53 3.97 -13.05
CA ASP A 181 -4.75 4.62 -12.54
C ASP A 181 -5.42 3.75 -11.46
N TYR A 182 -5.90 4.38 -10.38
CA TYR A 182 -6.57 3.70 -9.28
C TYR A 182 -7.89 3.02 -9.74
N GLU A 183 -8.49 3.43 -10.86
CA GLU A 183 -9.66 2.77 -11.45
C GLU A 183 -9.39 1.30 -11.79
N MET A 184 -8.13 0.91 -12.04
CA MET A 184 -7.75 -0.49 -12.21
C MET A 184 -8.06 -1.32 -10.97
N LEU A 185 -7.87 -0.76 -9.77
CA LEU A 185 -8.17 -1.43 -8.50
C LEU A 185 -9.66 -1.47 -8.19
N LYS A 186 -10.43 -0.50 -8.73
CA LYS A 186 -11.90 -0.42 -8.59
C LYS A 186 -12.66 -1.27 -9.61
N LYS A 187 -12.01 -1.84 -10.62
CA LYS A 187 -12.68 -2.56 -11.71
C LYS A 187 -13.49 -3.76 -11.21
N GLY A 188 -14.68 -4.01 -11.76
CA GLY A 188 -15.51 -5.18 -11.45
C GLY A 188 -16.46 -4.97 -10.26
N GLN A 189 -17.19 -6.04 -9.89
CA GLN A 189 -18.31 -6.00 -8.93
C GLN A 189 -17.91 -5.78 -7.46
N ILE A 190 -16.74 -6.25 -7.06
CA ILE A 190 -16.28 -6.14 -5.67
C ILE A 190 -15.55 -4.82 -5.48
N LYS A 191 -16.04 -4.01 -4.53
CA LYS A 191 -15.52 -2.69 -4.17
C LYS A 191 -15.12 -2.63 -2.70
N TRP A 192 -14.30 -1.65 -2.35
CA TRP A 192 -14.11 -1.29 -0.96
C TRP A 192 -15.26 -0.43 -0.46
N TRP A 193 -15.62 -0.61 0.80
CA TRP A 193 -16.66 0.18 1.43
C TRP A 193 -16.27 1.66 1.54
N GLY A 194 -17.23 2.53 1.27
CA GLY A 194 -17.04 3.99 1.28
C GLY A 194 -16.59 4.58 -0.06
N THR A 195 -16.47 3.80 -1.14
CA THR A 195 -16.34 4.35 -2.50
C THR A 195 -17.69 4.85 -3.01
N GLY A 196 -17.78 6.11 -3.46
CA GLY A 196 -18.82 6.76 -4.29
C GLY A 196 -20.25 6.16 -4.41
N ARG A 197 -21.26 7.01 -4.14
CA ARG A 197 -22.73 6.89 -4.38
C ARG A 197 -23.37 5.49 -4.20
N ILE A 198 -24.01 5.34 -3.03
CA ILE A 198 -25.04 4.37 -2.67
C ILE A 198 -24.46 2.99 -2.33
N ALA A 199 -24.11 2.80 -1.05
CA ALA A 199 -24.37 1.50 -0.45
C ALA A 199 -25.90 1.28 -0.54
N PRO A 200 -26.40 0.17 -1.10
CA PRO A 200 -27.83 -0.10 -1.05
C PRO A 200 -28.28 -0.05 0.42
N ALA A 201 -29.44 0.56 0.66
CA ALA A 201 -30.02 0.59 1.99
C ALA A 201 -30.07 -0.85 2.55
N PRO A 202 -29.66 -1.07 3.80
CA PRO A 202 -29.76 -2.39 4.40
C PRO A 202 -31.23 -2.81 4.39
N LEU A 203 -31.50 -4.02 3.88
CA LEU A 203 -32.77 -4.73 4.10
C LEU A 203 -32.87 -5.15 5.58
#